data_AF-A0A564UJ97-F1
#
_entry.id   AF-A0A564UJ97-F1
#
_cell.length_a   1.000
_cell.length_b   1.000
_cell.length_c   1.000
_cell.angle_alpha   90.00
_cell.angle_beta   90.00
_cell.angle_gamma   90.00
#
_symmetry.space_group_name_H-M   'P 1'
#
loop_
_entity.id
_entity.type
_entity.pdbx_description
1 polymer ?
#
loop_
_entity_poly.entity_id
_entity_poly.type
_entity_poly.pdbx_seq_one_letter_code
_entity_poly.pdbx_strand_id
1 'polypeptide(L)'
;MTYKRKVDKAEIPICNIMGVNIAAINMKWLLDYLEKNLSNLKGDYICVSNVHTTVMSYEESSYCAVQNGGIMAIPDGGPLSSLGRKRGFVMMERTTGPSLMGELFKISAKRGYRHYFYGSTEETLEKLKNKLQEYYPEIQIAGMYSPPFRALSIEEDNEVIEKINETNPDFVWIGLGAPKQEKWMFDHQGSINGLMIGVGAGFDYYAGNIKRAPQWMQKCNLEWVYRLIQDPKRLFKRYFHTNIKFILHAYLLKN
;
A
#
# COMPACT_ATOMS: atom_id res chain seq x y z
N MET A 1 4.12 8.29 21.78
CA MET A 1 5.47 7.67 21.90
C MET A 1 5.95 7.33 20.50
N THR A 2 7.21 7.55 20.17
CA THR A 2 7.76 7.16 18.86
C THR A 2 7.88 5.63 18.80
N TYR A 3 7.21 4.98 17.85
CA TYR A 3 7.32 3.53 17.66
C TYR A 3 8.78 3.11 17.50
N LYS A 4 9.23 2.14 18.31
CA LYS A 4 10.60 1.64 18.28
C LYS A 4 10.70 0.44 17.35
N ARG A 5 11.29 0.65 16.17
CA ARG A 5 11.54 -0.42 15.20
C ARG A 5 12.52 -1.45 15.73
N LYS A 6 12.29 -2.72 15.35
CA LYS A 6 13.20 -3.84 15.57
C LYS A 6 14.14 -4.08 14.40
N VAL A 7 13.86 -3.48 13.24
CA VAL A 7 14.70 -3.52 12.03
C VAL A 7 15.36 -2.16 11.80
N ASP A 8 16.57 -2.17 11.25
CA ASP A 8 17.22 -0.94 10.82
C ASP A 8 16.66 -0.49 9.46
N LYS A 9 15.99 0.65 9.47
CA LYS A 9 15.39 1.24 8.27
C LYS A 9 16.46 1.74 7.28
N ALA A 10 17.69 2.00 7.73
CA ALA A 10 18.79 2.44 6.87
C ALA A 10 19.25 1.36 5.87
N GLU A 11 18.93 0.09 6.10
CA GLU A 11 19.23 -1.01 5.18
C GLU A 11 18.35 -1.00 3.91
N ILE A 12 17.24 -0.26 3.91
CA ILE A 12 16.33 -0.19 2.79
C ILE A 12 16.85 0.88 1.81
N PRO A 13 17.20 0.53 0.56
CA PRO A 13 17.66 1.52 -0.40
C PRO A 13 16.51 2.49 -0.70
N ILE A 14 16.78 3.79 -0.66
CA ILE A 14 15.78 4.83 -0.88
C ILE A 14 16.20 5.79 -2.00
N CYS A 15 15.22 6.20 -2.78
CA CYS A 15 15.29 7.34 -3.68
C CYS A 15 14.34 8.41 -3.13
N ASN A 16 14.86 9.51 -2.59
CA ASN A 16 14.01 10.64 -2.22
C ASN A 16 13.37 11.20 -3.49
N ILE A 17 12.05 11.40 -3.48
CA ILE A 17 11.28 12.01 -4.58
C ILE A 17 10.28 12.97 -3.95
N MET A 18 10.46 14.28 -4.16
CA MET A 18 9.60 15.33 -3.60
C MET A 18 9.41 15.20 -2.07
N GLY A 19 10.48 14.86 -1.36
CA GLY A 19 10.48 14.69 0.10
C GLY A 19 10.13 13.28 0.59
N VAL A 20 9.52 12.42 -0.24
CA VAL A 20 9.19 11.04 0.14
C VAL A 20 10.38 10.12 -0.13
N ASN A 21 10.79 9.35 0.88
CA ASN A 21 11.84 8.35 0.80
C ASN A 21 11.29 7.05 0.17
N ILE A 22 11.09 7.08 -1.15
CA ILE A 22 10.56 5.94 -1.90
C ILE A 22 11.58 4.82 -1.92
N ALA A 23 11.17 3.59 -1.57
CA ALA A 23 12.03 2.42 -1.61
C ALA A 23 12.48 2.13 -3.04
N ALA A 24 13.79 2.10 -3.25
CA ALA A 24 14.46 1.86 -4.52
C ALA A 24 14.64 0.35 -4.76
N ILE A 25 13.52 -0.37 -4.82
CA ILE A 25 13.46 -1.84 -4.80
C ILE A 25 12.64 -2.38 -5.98
N ASN A 26 12.62 -3.71 -6.10
CA ASN A 26 11.68 -4.45 -6.96
C ASN A 26 10.88 -5.47 -6.15
N MET A 27 9.92 -6.15 -6.79
CA MET A 27 9.05 -7.12 -6.11
C MET A 27 9.84 -8.26 -5.47
N LYS A 28 10.87 -8.79 -6.14
CA LYS A 28 11.69 -9.88 -5.59
C LYS A 28 12.37 -9.46 -4.29
N TRP A 29 13.04 -8.31 -4.30
CA TRP A 29 13.68 -7.75 -3.10
C TRP A 29 12.66 -7.56 -1.98
N LEU A 30 11.46 -7.04 -2.30
CA LEU A 30 10.42 -6.82 -1.31
C LEU A 30 9.99 -8.13 -0.66
N LEU A 31 9.71 -9.17 -1.44
CA LEU A 31 9.30 -10.47 -0.92
C LEU A 31 10.40 -11.10 -0.06
N ASP A 32 11.66 -11.09 -0.53
CA ASP A 32 12.81 -11.61 0.22
C ASP A 32 12.98 -10.87 1.55
N TYR A 33 12.83 -9.53 1.55
CA TYR A 33 12.93 -8.70 2.75
C TYR A 33 11.80 -8.97 3.74
N LEU A 34 10.56 -9.06 3.26
CA LEU A 34 9.40 -9.36 4.09
C LEU A 34 9.52 -10.74 4.72
N GLU A 35 9.85 -11.77 3.93
CA GLU A 35 9.99 -13.14 4.42
C GLU A 35 11.07 -13.27 5.50
N LYS A 36 12.21 -12.60 5.31
CA LYS A 36 13.31 -12.60 6.29
C LYS A 36 12.94 -11.87 7.59
N ASN A 37 12.18 -10.79 7.52
CA ASN A 37 12.03 -9.84 8.63
C ASN A 37 10.61 -9.76 9.23
N LEU A 38 9.63 -10.50 8.70
CA LEU A 38 8.20 -10.32 9.02
C LEU A 38 7.89 -10.20 10.51
N SER A 39 8.47 -11.08 11.34
CA SER A 39 8.27 -11.08 12.79
C SER A 39 8.71 -9.76 13.45
N ASN A 40 9.78 -9.14 12.95
CA ASN A 40 10.31 -7.87 13.42
C ASN A 40 9.60 -6.65 12.80
N LEU A 41 8.84 -6.85 11.72
CA LEU A 41 8.06 -5.82 11.04
C LEU A 41 6.64 -5.65 11.62
N LYS A 42 6.16 -6.60 12.42
CA LYS A 42 4.84 -6.51 13.08
C LYS A 42 4.74 -5.23 13.92
N GLY A 43 3.63 -4.50 13.74
CA GLY A 43 3.42 -3.18 14.33
C GLY A 43 3.93 -2.01 13.49
N ASP A 44 4.67 -2.24 12.40
CA ASP A 44 5.01 -1.21 11.44
C ASP A 44 4.05 -1.24 10.23
N TYR A 45 4.25 -0.34 9.26
CA TYR A 45 3.42 -0.24 8.08
C TYR A 45 4.17 0.10 6.79
N ILE A 46 3.59 -0.32 5.66
CA ILE A 46 4.07 -0.04 4.31
C ILE A 46 3.06 0.86 3.58
N CYS A 47 3.57 1.96 3.04
CA CYS A 47 2.81 2.83 2.13
C CYS A 47 3.00 2.37 0.69
N VAL A 48 1.91 2.22 -0.05
CA VAL A 48 1.92 1.97 -1.50
C VAL A 48 1.83 3.32 -2.21
N SER A 49 2.97 3.95 -2.41
CA SER A 49 3.07 5.35 -2.82
C SER A 49 3.01 5.49 -4.33
N ASN A 50 2.18 6.40 -4.83
CA ASN A 50 2.05 6.74 -6.24
C ASN A 50 2.23 8.26 -6.44
N VAL A 51 2.15 8.72 -7.69
CA VAL A 51 2.28 10.15 -8.02
C VAL A 51 1.37 11.05 -7.18
N HIS A 52 0.12 10.63 -6.95
CA HIS A 52 -0.82 11.43 -6.18
C HIS A 52 -0.39 11.57 -4.72
N THR A 53 -0.03 10.47 -4.06
CA THR A 53 0.42 10.52 -2.66
C THR A 53 1.76 11.26 -2.52
N THR A 54 2.67 11.12 -3.48
CA THR A 54 3.95 11.85 -3.49
C THR A 54 3.74 13.35 -3.63
N VAL A 55 2.84 13.80 -4.51
CA VAL A 55 2.49 15.23 -4.62
C VAL A 55 1.80 15.74 -3.36
N MET A 56 0.88 14.97 -2.76
CA MET A 56 0.28 15.36 -1.48
C MET A 56 1.34 15.51 -0.39
N SER A 57 2.33 14.62 -0.30
CA SER A 57 3.42 14.75 0.66
C SER A 57 4.27 15.99 0.44
N TYR A 58 4.48 16.39 -0.82
CA TYR A 58 5.17 17.63 -1.13
C TYR A 58 4.38 18.87 -0.70
N GLU A 59 3.05 18.83 -0.82
CA GLU A 59 2.14 19.92 -0.45
C GLU A 59 1.88 19.98 1.07
N GLU A 60 1.90 18.83 1.75
CA GLU A 60 1.57 18.68 3.17
C GLU A 60 2.69 17.94 3.93
N SER A 61 3.48 18.69 4.69
CA SER A 61 4.61 18.15 5.48
C SER A 61 4.17 17.09 6.50
N SER A 62 2.98 17.22 7.08
CA SER A 62 2.41 16.22 7.99
C SER A 62 2.12 14.90 7.28
N TYR A 63 1.63 14.94 6.03
CA TYR A 63 1.44 13.73 5.23
C TYR A 63 2.76 13.15 4.71
N CYS A 64 3.77 13.99 4.46
CA CYS A 64 5.13 13.52 4.20
C CYS A 64 5.72 12.74 5.38
N ALA A 65 5.51 13.25 6.60
CA ALA A 65 5.91 12.55 7.83
C ALA A 65 5.20 11.19 7.95
N VAL A 66 3.92 11.11 7.61
CA VAL A 66 3.16 9.84 7.55
C VAL A 66 3.76 8.88 6.51
N GLN A 67 4.05 9.32 5.28
CA GLN A 67 4.65 8.45 4.26
C GLN A 67 6.05 7.96 4.65
N ASN A 68 6.87 8.85 5.21
CA ASN A 68 8.22 8.54 5.69
C ASN A 68 8.25 7.87 7.07
N GLY A 69 7.10 7.82 7.75
CA GLY A 69 6.97 7.31 9.11
C GLY A 69 6.87 5.80 9.22
N GLY A 70 6.52 5.10 8.13
CA GLY A 70 6.39 3.64 8.06
C GLY A 70 7.72 2.96 7.74
N ILE A 71 7.77 1.62 7.69
CA ILE A 71 9.02 0.92 7.35
C ILE A 71 9.48 1.27 5.94
N MET A 72 8.57 1.36 4.97
CA MET A 72 8.89 1.77 3.61
C MET A 72 7.69 2.34 2.83
N ALA A 73 8.01 3.18 1.85
CA ALA A 73 7.10 3.69 0.84
C ALA A 73 7.44 3.02 -0.50
N ILE A 74 6.65 2.04 -0.95
CA ILE A 74 6.96 1.28 -2.17
C ILE A 74 6.47 2.01 -3.43
N PRO A 75 7.19 1.89 -4.57
CA PRO A 75 6.87 2.63 -5.79
C PRO A 75 5.71 2.03 -6.59
N ASP A 76 4.49 2.47 -6.30
CA ASP A 76 3.30 2.17 -7.10
C ASP A 76 3.17 3.12 -8.30
N GLY A 77 3.81 2.72 -9.39
CA GLY A 77 3.64 3.34 -10.69
C GLY A 77 4.91 3.44 -11.51
N GLY A 78 4.73 3.57 -12.82
CA GLY A 78 5.83 3.84 -13.74
C GLY A 78 6.60 5.12 -13.44
N PRO A 79 5.94 6.27 -13.14
CA PRO A 79 6.65 7.53 -12.97
C PRO A 79 7.69 7.52 -11.84
N LEU A 80 7.36 6.92 -10.68
CA LEU A 80 8.27 6.82 -9.53
C LEU A 80 9.46 5.91 -9.84
N SER A 81 9.19 4.70 -10.32
CA SER A 81 10.26 3.73 -10.64
C SER A 81 11.16 4.22 -11.78
N SER A 82 10.60 4.87 -12.81
CA SER A 82 11.37 5.43 -13.92
C SER A 82 12.24 6.60 -13.48
N LEU A 83 11.72 7.46 -12.60
CA LEU A 83 12.51 8.56 -12.03
C LEU A 83 13.65 8.02 -11.16
N GLY A 84 13.40 7.03 -10.32
CA GLY A 84 14.43 6.41 -9.50
C GLY A 84 15.53 5.73 -10.32
N ARG A 85 15.18 4.99 -11.39
CA ARG A 85 16.16 4.47 -12.36
C ARG A 85 16.98 5.59 -13.00
N LYS A 86 16.34 6.69 -13.39
CA LYS A 86 17.03 7.89 -13.92
C LYS A 86 17.97 8.54 -12.89
N ARG A 87 17.64 8.46 -11.60
CA ARG A 87 18.48 8.92 -10.47
C ARG A 87 19.57 7.92 -10.06
N GLY A 88 19.75 6.81 -10.80
CA GLY A 88 20.84 5.84 -10.61
C GLY A 88 20.42 4.53 -9.93
N PHE A 89 19.17 4.42 -9.45
CA PHE A 89 18.66 3.21 -8.82
C PHE A 89 18.16 2.21 -9.86
N VAL A 90 19.08 1.59 -10.60
CA VAL A 90 18.79 0.76 -11.78
C VAL A 90 17.84 -0.41 -11.52
N MET A 91 17.85 -0.96 -10.29
CA MET A 91 17.02 -2.09 -9.87
C MET A 91 15.60 -1.67 -9.46
N MET A 92 15.29 -0.38 -9.42
CA MET A 92 13.99 0.11 -8.97
C MET A 92 12.91 -0.20 -10.00
N GLU A 93 11.89 -0.94 -9.58
CA GLU A 93 10.78 -1.37 -10.42
C GLU A 93 9.43 -1.01 -9.80
N ARG A 94 8.42 -0.93 -10.67
CA ARG A 94 7.05 -0.70 -10.27
C ARG A 94 6.56 -1.85 -9.39
N THR A 95 6.23 -1.55 -8.14
CA THR A 95 5.80 -2.52 -7.13
C THR A 95 4.45 -2.09 -6.56
N THR A 96 3.37 -2.69 -7.06
CA THR A 96 1.99 -2.26 -6.75
C THR A 96 1.37 -3.06 -5.62
N GLY A 97 0.51 -2.43 -4.82
CA GLY A 97 -0.25 -3.10 -3.74
C GLY A 97 -0.98 -4.36 -4.21
N PRO A 98 -1.79 -4.32 -5.28
CA PRO A 98 -2.47 -5.52 -5.79
C PRO A 98 -1.53 -6.63 -6.25
N SER A 99 -0.33 -6.30 -6.76
CA SER A 99 0.64 -7.34 -7.13
C SER A 99 1.29 -7.96 -5.90
N LEU A 100 1.65 -7.13 -4.91
CA LEU A 100 2.20 -7.59 -3.63
C LEU A 100 1.21 -8.50 -2.90
N MET A 101 -0.08 -8.14 -2.86
CA MET A 101 -1.14 -9.00 -2.34
C MET A 101 -1.10 -10.38 -3.00
N GLY A 102 -1.12 -10.44 -4.34
CA GLY A 102 -1.11 -11.69 -5.07
C GLY A 102 0.12 -12.56 -4.82
N GLU A 103 1.30 -11.97 -4.79
CA GLU A 103 2.53 -12.71 -4.49
C GLU A 103 2.54 -13.23 -3.05
N LEU A 104 2.11 -12.41 -2.08
CA LEU A 104 2.01 -12.86 -0.70
C LEU A 104 0.97 -13.95 -0.52
N PHE A 105 -0.23 -13.85 -1.13
CA PHE A 105 -1.24 -14.91 -1.05
C PHE A 105 -0.74 -16.27 -1.58
N LYS A 106 0.05 -16.27 -2.67
CA LYS A 106 0.68 -17.49 -3.18
C LYS A 106 1.69 -18.09 -2.20
N ILE A 107 2.49 -17.25 -1.55
CA ILE A 107 3.52 -17.68 -0.59
C ILE A 107 2.87 -18.16 0.72
N SER A 108 1.75 -17.55 1.11
CA SER A 108 1.02 -17.87 2.34
C SER A 108 0.55 -19.30 2.42
N ALA A 109 0.21 -19.93 1.29
CA ALA A 109 -0.12 -21.35 1.22
C ALA A 109 0.99 -22.23 1.83
N LYS A 110 2.25 -21.91 1.54
CA LYS A 110 3.43 -22.65 2.05
C LYS A 110 3.87 -22.20 3.44
N ARG A 111 3.70 -20.90 3.75
CA ARG A 111 4.23 -20.28 4.98
C ARG A 111 3.22 -20.22 6.12
N GLY A 112 1.93 -20.48 5.85
CA GLY A 112 0.86 -20.39 6.84
C GLY A 112 0.54 -18.97 7.27
N TYR A 113 0.84 -17.95 6.45
CA TYR A 113 0.61 -16.56 6.82
C TYR A 113 -0.87 -16.24 6.97
N ARG A 114 -1.17 -15.45 8.01
CA ARG A 114 -2.51 -15.03 8.40
C ARG A 114 -2.81 -13.62 7.91
N HIS A 115 -3.91 -13.46 7.16
CA HIS A 115 -4.29 -12.18 6.57
C HIS A 115 -5.54 -11.60 7.21
N TYR A 116 -5.47 -10.34 7.63
CA TYR A 116 -6.62 -9.55 8.05
C TYR A 116 -6.92 -8.47 7.01
N PHE A 117 -8.19 -8.22 6.72
CA PHE A 117 -8.63 -7.21 5.74
C PHE A 117 -9.48 -6.13 6.42
N TYR A 118 -9.00 -4.89 6.44
CA TYR A 118 -9.68 -3.76 7.07
C TYR A 118 -9.99 -2.67 6.03
N GLY A 119 -11.26 -2.34 5.84
CA GLY A 119 -11.71 -1.30 4.91
C GLY A 119 -12.73 -1.77 3.87
N SER A 120 -12.98 -0.93 2.86
CA SER A 120 -14.03 -1.12 1.85
C SER A 120 -15.44 -1.27 2.45
N THR A 121 -16.39 -1.85 1.71
CA THR A 121 -17.76 -2.17 2.13
C THR A 121 -17.90 -3.65 2.46
N GLU A 122 -18.89 -4.02 3.28
CA GLU A 122 -19.22 -5.43 3.56
C GLU A 122 -19.44 -6.25 2.27
N GLU A 123 -20.19 -5.71 1.30
CA GLU A 123 -20.39 -6.36 0.00
C GLU A 123 -19.07 -6.66 -0.72
N THR A 124 -18.11 -5.74 -0.66
CA THR A 124 -16.80 -5.92 -1.29
C THR A 124 -15.96 -6.94 -0.54
N LEU A 125 -16.01 -6.95 0.80
CA LEU A 125 -15.30 -7.94 1.62
C LEU A 125 -15.86 -9.35 1.42
N GLU A 126 -17.18 -9.51 1.26
CA GLU A 126 -17.79 -10.80 0.96
C GLU A 126 -17.33 -11.33 -0.42
N LYS A 127 -17.38 -10.49 -1.46
CA LYS A 127 -16.85 -10.86 -2.79
C LYS A 127 -15.37 -11.18 -2.75
N LEU A 128 -14.59 -10.38 -2.02
CA LEU A 128 -13.16 -10.58 -1.83
C LEU A 128 -12.89 -11.94 -1.18
N LYS A 129 -13.59 -12.27 -0.09
CA LYS A 129 -13.48 -13.55 0.61
C LYS A 129 -13.71 -14.72 -0.34
N ASN A 130 -14.82 -14.70 -1.07
CA ASN A 130 -15.19 -15.75 -2.01
C ASN A 130 -14.12 -15.94 -3.10
N LYS A 131 -13.63 -14.83 -3.68
CA LYS A 131 -12.57 -14.87 -4.70
C LYS A 131 -11.23 -15.35 -4.16
N LEU A 132 -10.86 -14.96 -2.95
CA LEU A 132 -9.62 -15.44 -2.33
C LEU A 132 -9.69 -16.94 -2.04
N GLN A 133 -10.80 -17.45 -1.54
CA GLN A 133 -10.99 -18.88 -1.30
C GLN A 133 -11.03 -19.70 -2.60
N GLU A 134 -11.60 -19.14 -3.68
CA GLU A 134 -11.61 -19.76 -5.02
C GLU A 134 -10.20 -19.87 -5.62
N TYR A 135 -9.42 -18.77 -5.61
CA TYR A 135 -8.11 -18.71 -6.27
C TYR A 135 -6.93 -19.15 -5.40
N TYR A 136 -7.08 -19.11 -4.08
CA TYR A 136 -6.06 -19.47 -3.10
C TYR A 136 -6.67 -20.36 -2.00
N PRO A 137 -6.98 -21.64 -2.27
CA PRO A 137 -7.72 -22.49 -1.33
C PRO A 137 -7.09 -22.66 0.06
N GLU A 138 -5.77 -22.50 0.17
CA GLU A 138 -5.00 -22.62 1.41
C GLU A 138 -4.80 -21.29 2.16
N ILE A 139 -5.41 -20.20 1.68
CA ILE A 139 -5.26 -18.87 2.31
C ILE A 139 -5.90 -18.83 3.69
N GLN A 140 -5.15 -18.35 4.70
CA GLN A 140 -5.69 -18.11 6.03
C GLN A 140 -6.22 -16.68 6.15
N ILE A 141 -7.54 -16.53 5.96
CA ILE A 141 -8.25 -15.28 6.24
C ILE A 141 -8.55 -15.23 7.75
N ALA A 142 -7.73 -14.50 8.49
CA ALA A 142 -7.81 -14.39 9.95
C ALA A 142 -8.99 -13.52 10.40
N GLY A 143 -9.38 -12.54 9.58
CA GLY A 143 -10.53 -11.69 9.82
C GLY A 143 -10.74 -10.68 8.69
N MET A 144 -11.94 -10.14 8.60
CA MET A 144 -12.31 -9.06 7.67
C MET A 144 -13.26 -8.11 8.40
N TYR A 145 -13.07 -6.81 8.23
CA TYR A 145 -13.92 -5.80 8.85
C TYR A 145 -14.06 -4.56 7.97
N SER A 146 -15.31 -4.16 7.74
CA SER A 146 -15.69 -2.94 7.03
C SER A 146 -16.01 -1.85 8.08
N PRO A 147 -15.10 -0.91 8.37
CA PRO A 147 -15.40 0.17 9.29
C PRO A 147 -16.51 1.08 8.74
N PRO A 148 -17.29 1.73 9.61
CA PRO A 148 -18.30 2.69 9.18
C PRO A 148 -17.66 3.86 8.42
N PHE A 149 -18.42 4.45 7.48
CA PHE A 149 -17.97 5.59 6.65
C PHE A 149 -18.02 6.93 7.41
N ARG A 150 -17.53 6.95 8.65
CA ARG A 150 -17.39 8.11 9.54
C ARG A 150 -16.14 7.93 10.42
N ALA A 151 -15.79 8.96 11.19
CA ALA A 151 -14.80 8.80 12.24
C ALA A 151 -15.32 7.82 13.31
N LEU A 152 -14.41 7.01 13.83
CA LEU A 152 -14.64 6.15 14.99
C LEU A 152 -14.49 6.95 16.27
N SER A 153 -15.24 6.58 17.32
CA SER A 153 -14.89 6.99 18.68
C SER A 153 -13.59 6.29 19.13
N ILE A 154 -12.98 6.78 20.20
CA ILE A 154 -11.76 6.15 20.74
C ILE A 154 -12.04 4.71 21.22
N GLU A 155 -13.23 4.46 21.75
CA GLU A 155 -13.67 3.12 22.16
C GLU A 155 -13.85 2.19 20.95
N GLU A 156 -14.52 2.66 19.89
CA GLU A 156 -14.69 1.88 18.66
C GLU A 156 -13.34 1.55 17.99
N ASP A 157 -12.41 2.50 18.00
CA ASP A 157 -11.06 2.34 17.43
C ASP A 157 -10.24 1.32 18.25
N ASN A 158 -10.30 1.40 19.59
CA ASN A 158 -9.68 0.40 20.47
C ASN A 158 -10.28 -1.00 20.29
N GLU A 159 -11.60 -1.13 20.17
CA GLU A 159 -12.25 -2.41 19.89
C GLU A 159 -11.80 -2.99 18.55
N VAL A 160 -11.61 -2.15 17.52
CA VAL A 160 -11.09 -2.57 16.23
C VAL A 160 -9.66 -3.11 16.38
N ILE A 161 -8.80 -2.42 17.13
CA ILE A 161 -7.43 -2.85 17.41
C ILE A 161 -7.43 -4.23 18.09
N GLU A 162 -8.25 -4.41 19.12
CA GLU A 162 -8.38 -5.68 19.84
C GLU A 162 -8.84 -6.79 18.90
N LYS A 163 -9.92 -6.58 18.16
CA LYS A 163 -10.46 -7.54 17.17
C LYS A 163 -9.43 -7.93 16.12
N ILE A 164 -8.60 -6.98 15.64
CA ILE A 164 -7.51 -7.30 14.71
C ILE A 164 -6.48 -8.19 15.41
N ASN A 165 -6.03 -7.80 16.60
CA ASN A 165 -4.94 -8.44 17.32
C ASN A 165 -5.27 -9.85 17.82
N GLU A 166 -6.50 -10.10 18.26
CA GLU A 166 -6.99 -11.42 18.70
C GLU A 166 -6.84 -12.49 17.60
N THR A 167 -6.90 -12.08 16.34
CA THR A 167 -6.75 -13.00 15.20
C THR A 167 -5.29 -13.36 14.90
N ASN A 168 -4.32 -12.76 15.61
CA ASN A 168 -2.88 -12.95 15.42
C ASN A 168 -2.46 -12.84 13.93
N PRO A 169 -2.72 -11.71 13.25
CA PRO A 169 -2.41 -11.59 11.84
C PRO A 169 -0.90 -11.45 11.59
N ASP A 170 -0.47 -11.86 10.41
CA ASP A 170 0.86 -11.55 9.88
C ASP A 170 0.81 -10.29 9.03
N PHE A 171 -0.20 -10.20 8.17
CA PHE A 171 -0.45 -9.05 7.31
C PHE A 171 -1.83 -8.47 7.59
N VAL A 172 -1.90 -7.15 7.75
CA VAL A 172 -3.15 -6.40 7.88
C VAL A 172 -3.28 -5.47 6.68
N TRP A 173 -4.15 -5.83 5.75
CA TRP A 173 -4.38 -5.06 4.54
C TRP A 173 -5.36 -3.93 4.81
N ILE A 174 -4.99 -2.70 4.44
CA ILE A 174 -5.80 -1.50 4.69
C ILE A 174 -6.35 -0.95 3.37
N GLY A 175 -7.67 -0.98 3.22
CA GLY A 175 -8.43 -0.58 2.04
C GLY A 175 -9.32 0.65 2.26
N LEU A 176 -8.82 1.69 2.94
CA LEU A 176 -9.57 2.92 3.22
C LEU A 176 -9.40 4.01 2.15
N GLY A 177 -8.41 3.83 1.26
CA GLY A 177 -8.00 4.82 0.28
C GLY A 177 -7.10 5.90 0.87
N ALA A 178 -6.25 6.47 0.02
CA ALA A 178 -5.40 7.60 0.40
C ALA A 178 -6.22 8.89 0.53
N PRO A 179 -5.90 9.78 1.49
CA PRO A 179 -4.82 9.68 2.47
C PRO A 179 -5.21 8.95 3.78
N LYS A 180 -6.47 8.50 3.90
CA LYS A 180 -7.02 7.95 5.15
C LYS A 180 -6.28 6.70 5.62
N GLN A 181 -5.96 5.79 4.71
CA GLN A 181 -5.27 4.55 5.05
C GLN A 181 -3.86 4.78 5.62
N GLU A 182 -3.08 5.71 5.06
CA GLU A 182 -1.73 5.96 5.57
C GLU A 182 -1.76 6.66 6.92
N LYS A 183 -2.71 7.59 7.12
CA LYS A 183 -2.91 8.25 8.41
C LYS A 183 -3.34 7.24 9.47
N TRP A 184 -4.32 6.39 9.16
CA TRP A 184 -4.75 5.32 10.07
C TRP A 184 -3.59 4.40 10.45
N MET A 185 -2.80 3.92 9.48
CA MET A 185 -1.62 3.07 9.77
C MET A 185 -0.56 3.78 10.62
N PHE A 186 -0.35 5.08 10.40
CA PHE A 186 0.59 5.87 11.20
C PHE A 186 0.11 6.04 12.65
N ASP A 187 -1.17 6.35 12.84
CA ASP A 187 -1.78 6.52 14.16
C ASP A 187 -1.80 5.21 14.96
N HIS A 188 -1.84 4.07 14.25
CA HIS A 188 -1.91 2.72 14.82
C HIS A 188 -0.57 1.98 14.88
N GLN A 189 0.53 2.66 14.54
CA GLN A 189 1.86 2.09 14.55
C GLN A 189 2.26 1.65 15.96
N GLY A 190 2.62 0.37 16.10
CA GLY A 190 2.93 -0.27 17.39
C GLY A 190 1.73 -0.85 18.14
N SER A 191 0.50 -0.51 17.75
CA SER A 191 -0.73 -1.02 18.39
C SER A 191 -1.27 -2.27 17.68
N ILE A 192 -1.01 -2.42 16.38
CA ILE A 192 -1.43 -3.59 15.59
C ILE A 192 -0.34 -4.67 15.58
N ASN A 193 -0.69 -5.92 15.87
CA ASN A 193 0.24 -7.06 15.97
C ASN A 193 0.59 -7.70 14.62
N GLY A 194 0.24 -7.07 13.50
CA GLY A 194 0.60 -7.48 12.14
C GLY A 194 1.34 -6.39 11.39
N LEU A 195 1.92 -6.70 10.23
CA LEU A 195 2.46 -5.70 9.31
C LEU A 195 1.31 -5.08 8.52
N MET A 196 1.09 -3.77 8.69
CA MET A 196 0.03 -3.07 7.98
C MET A 196 0.47 -2.67 6.57
N ILE A 197 -0.40 -2.81 5.57
CA ILE A 197 -0.10 -2.43 4.18
C ILE A 197 -1.31 -1.74 3.55
N GLY A 198 -1.14 -0.46 3.19
CA GLY A 198 -2.18 0.34 2.56
C GLY A 198 -2.31 0.05 1.06
N VAL A 199 -3.37 -0.64 0.63
CA VAL A 199 -3.49 -1.15 -0.74
C VAL A 199 -4.46 -0.38 -1.64
N GLY A 200 -5.08 0.68 -1.11
CA GLY A 200 -6.05 1.48 -1.86
C GLY A 200 -7.16 0.61 -2.43
N ALA A 201 -7.38 0.67 -3.75
CA ALA A 201 -8.39 -0.12 -4.46
C ALA A 201 -8.02 -1.61 -4.63
N GLY A 202 -7.04 -2.14 -3.88
CA GLY A 202 -6.64 -3.55 -3.95
C GLY A 202 -7.80 -4.52 -3.72
N PHE A 203 -8.70 -4.19 -2.79
CA PHE A 203 -9.86 -5.03 -2.48
C PHE A 203 -10.82 -5.09 -3.66
N ASP A 204 -11.15 -3.96 -4.26
CA ASP A 204 -12.02 -3.88 -5.44
C ASP A 204 -11.48 -4.65 -6.66
N TYR A 205 -10.16 -4.69 -6.84
CA TYR A 205 -9.54 -5.49 -7.90
C TYR A 205 -9.75 -6.99 -7.69
N TYR A 206 -9.55 -7.47 -6.46
CA TYR A 206 -9.71 -8.90 -6.14
C TYR A 206 -11.18 -9.31 -6.00
N ALA A 207 -12.04 -8.42 -5.53
CA ALA A 207 -13.50 -8.61 -5.50
C ALA A 207 -14.13 -8.60 -6.91
N GLY A 208 -13.40 -8.11 -7.92
CA GLY A 208 -13.88 -8.02 -9.31
C GLY A 208 -14.80 -6.82 -9.58
N ASN A 209 -14.93 -5.89 -8.63
CA ASN A 209 -15.67 -4.63 -8.80
C ASN A 209 -15.01 -3.73 -9.85
N ILE A 210 -13.68 -3.75 -9.92
CA ILE A 210 -12.90 -2.96 -10.88
C ILE A 210 -12.00 -3.90 -11.66
N LYS A 211 -12.04 -3.80 -12.99
CA LYS A 211 -11.11 -4.56 -13.84
C LYS A 211 -9.73 -3.93 -13.77
N ARG A 212 -8.68 -4.75 -13.61
CA ARG A 212 -7.29 -4.29 -13.74
C ARG A 212 -6.94 -4.10 -15.22
N ALA A 213 -6.00 -3.20 -15.52
CA ALA A 213 -5.53 -3.01 -16.89
C ALA A 213 -4.95 -4.32 -17.47
N PRO A 214 -5.08 -4.57 -18.78
CA PRO A 214 -4.40 -5.69 -19.44
C PRO A 214 -2.89 -5.72 -19.14
N GLN A 215 -2.29 -6.91 -19.10
CA GLN A 215 -0.87 -7.06 -18.71
C GLN A 215 0.09 -6.21 -19.54
N TRP A 216 -0.16 -6.07 -20.86
CA TRP A 216 0.68 -5.23 -21.72
C TRP A 216 0.63 -3.75 -21.30
N MET A 217 -0.54 -3.24 -20.92
CA MET A 217 -0.67 -1.86 -20.41
C MET A 217 0.05 -1.71 -19.07
N GLN A 218 -0.04 -2.71 -18.19
CA GLN A 218 0.66 -2.68 -16.91
C GLN A 218 2.18 -2.63 -17.09
N LYS A 219 2.72 -3.45 -18.00
CA LYS A 219 4.14 -3.51 -18.38
C LYS A 219 4.62 -2.20 -19.02
N CYS A 220 3.76 -1.56 -19.82
CA CYS A 220 4.04 -0.26 -20.43
C CYS A 220 3.74 0.94 -19.50
N ASN A 221 3.43 0.73 -18.21
CA ASN A 221 3.08 1.78 -17.26
C ASN A 221 1.83 2.61 -17.63
N LEU A 222 0.91 2.05 -18.41
CA LEU A 222 -0.33 2.68 -18.88
C LEU A 222 -1.55 2.35 -18.01
N GLU A 223 -1.37 1.71 -16.85
CA GLU A 223 -2.50 1.37 -15.97
C GLU A 223 -3.28 2.60 -15.50
N TRP A 224 -2.61 3.75 -15.33
CA TRP A 224 -3.28 5.00 -14.99
C TRP A 224 -4.24 5.46 -16.09
N VAL A 225 -3.89 5.26 -17.38
CA VAL A 225 -4.76 5.57 -18.53
C VAL A 225 -6.00 4.71 -18.49
N TYR A 226 -5.81 3.41 -18.27
CA TYR A 226 -6.92 2.46 -18.17
C TYR A 226 -7.89 2.82 -17.03
N ARG A 227 -7.35 3.23 -15.87
CA ARG A 227 -8.18 3.73 -14.76
C ARG A 227 -8.91 5.01 -15.13
N LEU A 228 -8.26 5.96 -15.82
CA LEU A 228 -8.90 7.21 -16.27
C LEU A 228 -10.09 6.93 -17.18
N ILE A 229 -10.00 5.93 -18.06
CA ILE A 229 -11.11 5.52 -18.93
C ILE A 229 -12.28 4.95 -18.11
N GLN A 230 -11.99 4.19 -17.04
CA GLN A 230 -13.03 3.62 -16.18
C GLN A 230 -13.73 4.65 -15.29
N ASP A 231 -13.00 5.68 -14.84
CA ASP A 231 -13.53 6.70 -13.92
C ASP A 231 -13.02 8.11 -14.28
N PRO A 232 -13.45 8.66 -15.43
CA PRO A 232 -12.91 9.91 -15.96
C PRO A 232 -13.26 11.11 -15.09
N LYS A 233 -14.49 11.16 -14.56
CA LYS A 233 -14.97 12.31 -13.76
C LYS A 233 -14.12 12.52 -12.51
N ARG A 234 -13.79 11.44 -11.79
CA ARG A 234 -12.98 11.54 -10.57
C ARG A 234 -11.49 11.71 -10.88
N LEU A 235 -10.98 10.98 -11.87
CA LEU A 235 -9.53 10.88 -12.09
C LEU A 235 -8.96 11.99 -12.96
N PHE A 236 -9.75 12.61 -13.85
CA PHE A 236 -9.24 13.65 -14.75
C PHE A 236 -8.71 14.86 -13.99
N LYS A 237 -9.51 15.45 -13.10
CA LYS A 237 -9.11 16.60 -12.28
C LYS A 237 -7.88 16.27 -11.42
N ARG A 238 -7.87 15.08 -10.82
CA ARG A 238 -6.77 14.60 -9.98
C ARG A 238 -5.48 14.49 -10.79
N TYR A 239 -5.51 13.78 -11.92
CA TYR A 239 -4.33 13.54 -12.73
C TYR A 239 -3.80 14.79 -13.38
N PHE A 240 -4.66 15.71 -13.82
CA PHE A 240 -4.21 16.99 -14.35
C PHE A 240 -3.39 17.76 -13.30
N HIS A 241 -3.92 17.90 -12.08
CA HIS A 241 -3.21 18.57 -10.98
C HIS A 241 -1.92 17.85 -10.59
N THR A 242 -2.00 16.55 -10.28
CA THR A 242 -0.87 15.81 -9.71
C THR A 242 0.21 15.51 -10.73
N ASN A 243 -0.14 15.14 -11.97
CA ASN A 243 0.87 14.76 -12.96
C ASN A 243 1.65 16.00 -13.44
N ILE A 244 1.00 17.16 -13.59
CA ILE A 244 1.69 18.40 -13.94
C ILE A 244 2.69 18.76 -12.83
N LYS A 245 2.25 18.80 -11.57
CA LYS A 245 3.15 19.11 -10.45
C LYS A 245 4.29 18.11 -10.33
N PHE A 246 4.01 16.83 -10.50
CA PHE A 246 5.04 15.79 -10.44
C PHE A 246 6.09 15.95 -11.55
N ILE A 247 5.68 16.24 -12.78
CA ILE A 247 6.63 16.49 -13.88
C ILE A 247 7.47 17.74 -13.58
N LEU A 248 6.84 18.84 -13.18
CA LEU A 248 7.56 20.08 -12.87
C LEU A 248 8.56 19.91 -11.73
N HIS A 249 8.12 19.39 -10.58
CA HIS A 249 8.96 19.36 -9.38
C HIS A 249 9.90 18.16 -9.33
N ALA A 250 9.45 16.96 -9.70
CA ALA A 250 10.27 15.76 -9.58
C ALA A 250 11.24 15.57 -10.76
N TYR A 251 10.81 15.91 -11.99
CA TYR A 251 11.61 15.73 -13.20
C TYR A 251 12.41 16.96 -13.61
N LEU A 252 11.83 18.17 -13.57
CA LEU A 252 12.52 19.39 -14.04
C LEU A 252 13.32 20.06 -12.93
N LEU A 253 12.70 20.29 -11.76
CA LEU A 253 13.36 20.96 -10.64
C LEU A 253 14.22 20.02 -9.80
N LYS A 254 14.05 18.70 -9.96
CA LYS A 254 14.78 17.64 -9.23
C LYS A 254 14.66 17.75 -7.70
N ASN A 255 13.55 18.27 -7.22
CA ASN A 255 13.19 18.25 -5.81
C ASN A 255 12.74 16.84 -5.37
#